data_AF-A0A832H5P0-F1
#
_entry.id   AF-A0A832H5P0-F1
#
_cell.length_a   1.000
_cell.length_b   1.000
_cell.length_c   1.000
_cell.angle_alpha   90.00
_cell.angle_beta   90.00
_cell.angle_gamma   90.00
#
_symmetry.space_group_name_H-M   'P 1'
#
loop_
_entity.id
_entity.type
_entity.pdbx_description
1 polymer ?
#
loop_
_entity_poly.entity_id
_entity_poly.type
_entity_poly.pdbx_seq_one_letter_code
_entity_poly.pdbx_strand_id
1 'polypeptide(L)'
;MIPEIKNLIVLFWFLAVIKNFLFWTWLWQLKEYHWGRFRAHFETGKYKKYFSAFWRFKLPKITSKVLILLILQFFLPVFFLKWVNTGGGFKFYFSLLVFFVFSPFISSILILLFQVPTEIFEKIILKKAARKREEQKELLVIGITGSYGKTSTKEFLATMLAEKYSVLKTEGHINSKIGIAQTILKKLNKEQQIFVVEMGAYEKGQIKEVCQMVRPQIGILTGINEQHLSTFGSLENIRQAKYELIESLPPNGLAVFNGGNKMCRELFEKTTNVAKIIVSPDEKKLKHLPKNLKEVDLENFLLAAAVAEKLGLGKKEIKKAVSQLESRLKTEKSKSGFFVIESTYSSNPTAVFSHLNYLGKWPGRKIIIMPCLIELGREAKRIHLKIGGWIAVNCDLAIITTGDYFKEIRGGAMAMGLKAEQILLREKLAEMVAEATKFAREGDLILLEGRLPKGLKDSLLNS
;
A
#
# COMPACT_ATOMS: atom_id res chain seq x y z
N MET A 1 26.14 23.35 44.40
CA MET A 1 26.42 22.48 43.23
C MET A 1 27.31 23.28 42.29
N ILE A 2 28.43 22.72 41.82
CA ILE A 2 29.38 23.41 40.94
C ILE A 2 28.65 23.77 39.62
N PRO A 3 28.77 25.01 39.09
CA PRO A 3 28.10 25.44 37.86
C PRO A 3 28.27 24.49 36.66
N GLU A 4 29.42 23.82 36.59
CA GLU A 4 29.77 22.81 35.58
C GLU A 4 28.86 21.58 35.63
N ILE A 5 28.56 21.05 36.82
CA ILE A 5 27.66 19.90 37.01
C ILE A 5 26.24 20.26 36.57
N LYS A 6 25.78 21.47 36.87
CA LYS A 6 24.46 21.95 36.45
C LYS A 6 24.37 22.04 34.93
N ASN A 7 25.37 22.60 34.26
CA ASN A 7 25.39 22.69 32.80
C ASN A 7 25.39 21.30 32.14
N LEU A 8 26.12 20.35 32.73
CA LEU A 8 26.14 18.97 32.27
C LEU A 8 24.76 18.29 32.43
N ILE A 9 24.08 18.50 33.56
CA ILE A 9 22.71 18.00 33.78
C ILE A 9 21.74 18.59 32.74
N VAL A 10 21.82 19.90 32.48
CA VAL A 10 20.98 20.57 31.47
C VAL A 10 21.25 20.02 30.08
N LEU A 11 22.51 19.79 29.72
CA LEU A 11 22.89 19.20 28.44
C LEU A 11 22.32 17.78 28.29
N PHE A 12 22.51 16.90 29.27
CA PHE A 12 21.97 15.54 29.23
C PHE A 12 20.45 15.53 29.20
N TRP A 13 19.81 16.38 29.99
CA TRP A 13 18.36 16.55 29.95
C TRP A 13 17.88 17.00 28.57
N PHE A 14 18.54 17.97 27.95
CA PHE A 14 18.20 18.46 26.62
C PHE A 14 18.32 17.35 25.59
N LEU A 15 19.44 16.62 25.58
CA LEU A 15 19.64 15.47 24.67
C LEU A 15 18.57 14.38 24.89
N ALA A 16 18.21 14.09 26.14
CA ALA A 16 17.16 13.12 26.46
C ALA A 16 15.78 13.56 25.96
N VAL A 17 15.44 14.84 26.11
CA VAL A 17 14.20 15.43 25.58
C VAL A 17 14.15 15.36 24.06
N ILE A 18 15.23 15.76 23.36
CA ILE A 18 15.29 15.70 21.90
C ILE A 18 15.16 14.27 21.40
N LYS A 19 15.84 13.31 22.06
CA LYS A 19 15.68 11.88 21.77
C LYS A 19 14.22 11.44 21.93
N ASN A 20 13.55 11.90 22.98
CA ASN A 20 12.14 11.58 23.21
C ASN A 20 11.25 12.14 22.09
N PHE A 21 11.42 13.41 21.72
CA PHE A 21 10.68 14.03 20.61
C PHE A 21 10.89 13.32 19.27
N LEU A 22 12.12 12.91 18.96
CA LEU A 22 12.42 12.11 17.77
C LEU A 22 11.67 10.77 17.79
N PHE A 23 11.69 10.07 18.93
CA PHE A 23 11.00 8.80 19.09
C PHE A 23 9.47 8.94 18.94
N TRP A 24 8.85 9.93 19.58
CA TRP A 24 7.40 10.12 19.48
C TRP A 24 6.98 10.57 18.09
N THR A 25 7.75 11.44 17.44
CA THR A 25 7.52 11.82 16.05
C THR A 25 7.61 10.61 15.12
N TRP A 26 8.61 9.73 15.33
CA TRP A 26 8.71 8.47 14.61
C TRP A 26 7.52 7.54 14.86
N LEU A 27 7.07 7.41 16.11
CA LEU A 27 5.94 6.56 16.48
C LEU A 27 4.62 7.06 15.86
N TRP A 28 4.38 8.36 15.90
CA TRP A 28 3.23 8.98 15.24
C TRP A 28 3.29 8.81 13.72
N GLN A 29 4.47 8.97 13.11
CA GLN A 29 4.66 8.76 11.69
C GLN A 29 4.40 7.29 11.29
N LEU A 30 4.82 6.33 12.10
CA LEU A 30 4.53 4.91 11.91
C LEU A 30 3.03 4.61 11.89
N LYS A 31 2.22 5.46 12.56
CA LYS A 31 0.76 5.38 12.61
C LYS A 31 0.07 6.35 11.66
N GLU A 32 0.81 6.91 10.71
CA GLU A 32 0.31 7.86 9.72
C GLU A 32 -0.38 9.07 10.35
N TYR A 33 0.03 9.43 11.57
CA TYR A 33 -0.58 10.50 12.36
C TYR A 33 -2.06 10.27 12.71
N HIS A 34 -2.60 9.07 12.53
CA HIS A 34 -4.01 8.79 12.77
C HIS A 34 -4.29 8.42 14.24
N TRP A 35 -5.14 9.19 14.93
CA TRP A 35 -5.47 8.98 16.35
C TRP A 35 -5.97 7.57 16.64
N GLY A 36 -6.90 7.05 15.85
CA GLY A 36 -7.44 5.69 16.04
C GLY A 36 -6.38 4.59 15.90
N ARG A 37 -5.43 4.75 14.97
CA ARG A 37 -4.34 3.77 14.77
C ARG A 37 -3.31 3.84 15.89
N PHE A 38 -3.08 5.06 16.39
CA PHE A 38 -2.23 5.30 17.55
C PHE A 38 -2.83 4.68 18.81
N ARG A 39 -4.12 4.87 19.08
CA ARG A 39 -4.81 4.26 20.23
C ARG A 39 -4.82 2.73 20.16
N ALA A 40 -5.20 2.15 19.02
CA ALA A 40 -5.21 0.70 18.81
C ALA A 40 -3.81 0.05 19.03
N HIS A 41 -2.74 0.83 18.83
CA HIS A 41 -1.38 0.37 19.10
C HIS A 41 -1.12 0.06 20.58
N PHE A 42 -1.70 0.84 21.49
CA PHE A 42 -1.59 0.63 22.93
C PHE A 42 -2.54 -0.48 23.41
N GLU A 43 -3.69 -0.64 22.77
CA GLU A 43 -4.68 -1.68 23.09
C GLU A 43 -4.19 -3.10 22.72
N THR A 44 -3.37 -3.24 21.68
CA THR A 44 -2.89 -4.56 21.19
C THR A 44 -1.72 -5.15 21.99
N GLY A 45 -1.30 -4.55 23.11
CA GLY A 45 -0.20 -5.04 23.94
C GLY A 45 1.21 -4.94 23.31
N LYS A 46 1.31 -4.46 22.06
CA LYS A 46 2.57 -4.30 21.32
C LYS A 46 3.49 -3.22 21.91
N TYR A 47 3.00 -2.36 22.81
CA TYR A 47 3.80 -1.30 23.46
C TYR A 47 5.05 -1.84 24.17
N LYS A 48 5.01 -3.05 24.75
CA LYS A 48 6.16 -3.69 25.43
C LYS A 48 7.38 -3.86 24.51
N LYS A 49 7.17 -4.20 23.23
CA LYS A 49 8.22 -4.36 22.20
C LYS A 49 8.85 -3.02 21.79
N TYR A 50 8.14 -1.90 21.99
CA TYR A 50 8.62 -0.58 21.63
C TYR A 50 9.16 0.22 22.82
N PHE A 51 8.81 -0.14 24.05
CA PHE A 51 9.53 0.35 25.23
C PHE A 51 11.00 -0.14 25.22
N SER A 52 11.26 -1.37 24.76
CA SER A 52 12.63 -1.81 24.43
C SER A 52 13.23 -1.11 23.20
N ALA A 53 12.38 -0.61 22.29
CA ALA A 53 12.82 0.17 21.13
C ALA A 53 13.05 1.66 21.44
N PHE A 54 12.52 2.21 22.54
CA PHE A 54 12.86 3.55 23.05
C PHE A 54 14.37 3.66 23.34
N TRP A 55 14.96 2.54 23.75
CA TRP A 55 16.41 2.40 23.92
C TRP A 55 17.16 2.28 22.58
N ARG A 56 16.50 1.87 21.49
CA ARG A 56 17.07 1.84 20.14
C ARG A 56 16.82 3.18 19.44
N PHE A 57 17.87 3.89 19.04
CA PHE A 57 17.74 5.17 18.33
C PHE A 57 16.97 4.97 17.00
N LYS A 58 15.66 5.21 17.00
CA LYS A 58 14.81 5.18 15.80
C LYS A 58 14.44 6.60 15.42
N LEU A 59 14.81 6.97 14.20
CA LEU A 59 14.60 8.32 13.68
C LEU A 59 13.38 8.36 12.76
N PRO A 60 12.61 9.45 12.79
CA PRO A 60 11.53 9.65 11.83
C PRO A 60 12.13 9.84 10.43
N LYS A 61 11.39 9.40 9.41
CA LYS A 61 11.71 9.71 8.02
C LYS A 61 11.57 11.22 7.82
N ILE A 62 12.64 11.86 7.36
CA ILE A 62 12.66 13.31 7.15
C ILE A 62 11.75 13.67 5.97
N THR A 63 10.74 14.47 6.26
CA THR A 63 9.81 15.09 5.30
C THR A 63 9.69 16.57 5.65
N SER A 64 9.17 17.42 4.76
CA SER A 64 9.01 18.86 5.06
C SER A 64 8.17 19.10 6.31
N LYS A 65 7.09 18.32 6.51
CA LYS A 65 6.27 18.33 7.73
C LYS A 65 7.09 17.97 8.97
N VAL A 66 7.86 16.88 8.91
CA VAL A 66 8.68 16.41 10.04
C VAL A 66 9.78 17.43 10.36
N LEU A 67 10.41 18.03 9.36
CA LEU A 67 11.44 19.04 9.58
C LEU A 67 10.91 20.23 10.37
N ILE A 68 9.74 20.76 10.00
CA ILE A 68 9.09 21.85 10.72
C ILE A 68 8.76 21.44 12.16
N LEU A 69 8.20 20.24 12.36
CA LEU A 69 7.90 19.71 13.69
C LEU A 69 9.16 19.56 14.55
N LEU A 70 10.26 19.05 13.98
CA LEU A 70 11.53 18.90 14.69
C LEU A 70 12.15 20.25 15.07
N ILE A 71 12.05 21.26 14.19
CA ILE A 71 12.49 22.63 14.51
C ILE A 71 11.68 23.18 15.69
N LEU A 72 10.35 23.07 15.66
CA LEU A 72 9.49 23.52 16.75
C LEU A 72 9.80 22.78 18.06
N GLN A 73 9.98 21.45 17.99
CA GLN A 73 10.34 20.61 19.13
C GLN A 73 11.75 20.90 19.67
N PHE A 74 12.68 21.36 18.84
CA PHE A 74 14.02 21.74 19.27
C PHE A 74 14.02 23.06 20.05
N PHE A 75 13.26 24.06 19.60
CA PHE A 75 13.21 25.36 20.27
C PHE A 75 12.39 25.34 21.56
N LEU A 76 11.40 24.45 21.69
CA LEU A 76 10.56 24.34 22.89
C LEU A 76 11.37 24.15 24.20
N PRO A 77 12.31 23.21 24.33
CA PRO A 77 13.14 23.07 25.51
C PRO A 77 14.11 24.25 25.70
N VAL A 78 14.56 24.90 24.63
CA VAL A 78 15.38 26.13 24.72
C VAL A 78 14.60 27.26 25.39
N PHE A 79 13.37 27.50 24.97
CA PHE A 79 12.49 28.49 25.58
C PHE A 79 12.13 28.13 27.03
N PHE A 80 11.87 26.86 27.29
CA PHE A 80 11.61 26.37 28.65
C PHE A 80 12.80 26.63 29.58
N LEU A 81 14.04 26.35 29.14
CA LEU A 81 15.24 26.63 29.92
C LEU A 81 15.47 28.12 30.19
N LYS A 82 15.04 29.01 29.29
CA LYS A 82 15.06 30.47 29.52
C LYS A 82 14.03 30.91 30.56
N TRP A 83 12.88 30.23 30.61
CA TRP A 83 11.77 30.57 31.50
C TRP A 83 11.96 30.03 32.92
N VAL A 84 12.50 28.82 33.07
CA VAL A 84 12.72 28.23 34.40
C VAL A 84 13.90 28.92 35.08
N ASN A 85 13.64 29.50 36.26
CA ASN A 85 14.62 30.20 37.08
C ASN A 85 15.90 29.36 37.30
N THR A 86 17.05 29.94 36.93
CA THR A 86 18.36 29.29 36.89
C THR A 86 19.06 29.16 38.25
N GLY A 87 18.40 29.46 39.37
CA GLY A 87 18.97 29.40 40.71
C GLY A 87 19.43 28.02 41.22
N GLY A 88 19.26 26.94 40.43
CA GLY A 88 19.90 25.64 40.70
C GLY A 88 19.38 24.88 41.93
N GLY A 89 18.15 25.15 42.38
CA GLY A 89 17.51 24.47 43.50
C GLY A 89 16.59 23.32 43.10
N PHE A 90 15.96 22.68 44.09
CA PHE A 90 15.00 21.58 43.89
C PHE A 90 13.93 21.92 42.83
N LYS A 91 13.37 23.13 42.89
CA LYS A 91 12.36 23.60 41.93
C LYS A 91 12.85 23.52 40.48
N PHE A 92 14.12 23.84 40.21
CA PHE A 92 14.72 23.76 38.87
C PHE A 92 14.76 22.33 38.35
N TYR A 93 15.37 21.40 39.10
CA TYR A 93 15.46 19.98 38.69
C TYR A 93 14.09 19.30 38.60
N PHE A 94 13.19 19.65 39.52
CA PHE A 94 11.80 19.18 39.46
C PHE A 94 11.11 19.66 38.17
N SER A 95 11.35 20.92 37.76
CA SER A 95 10.78 21.47 36.52
C SER A 95 11.34 20.75 35.27
N LEU A 96 12.64 20.46 35.24
CA LEU A 96 13.25 19.64 34.19
C LEU A 96 12.63 18.24 34.13
N LEU A 97 12.45 17.58 35.28
CA LEU A 97 11.84 16.26 35.36
C LEU A 97 10.39 16.30 34.85
N VAL A 98 9.59 17.26 35.30
CA VAL A 98 8.21 17.45 34.86
C VAL A 98 8.16 17.62 33.34
N PHE A 99 8.97 18.51 32.77
CA PHE A 99 9.00 18.69 31.31
C PHE A 99 9.38 17.39 30.58
N PHE A 100 10.38 16.67 31.07
CA PHE A 100 10.79 15.40 30.47
C PHE A 100 9.66 14.36 30.51
N VAL A 101 8.98 14.22 31.65
CA VAL A 101 7.85 13.29 31.82
C VAL A 101 6.68 13.66 30.89
N PHE A 102 6.41 14.96 30.71
CA PHE A 102 5.34 15.44 29.83
C PHE A 102 5.73 15.58 28.35
N SER A 103 7.01 15.48 28.00
CA SER A 103 7.47 15.60 26.60
C SER A 103 6.78 14.65 25.60
N PRO A 104 6.38 13.41 25.94
CA PRO A 104 5.50 12.59 25.09
C PRO A 104 4.17 13.25 24.71
N PHE A 105 3.52 13.86 25.70
CA PHE A 105 2.23 14.52 25.54
C PHE A 105 2.39 15.82 24.75
N ILE A 106 3.42 16.61 25.08
CA ILE A 106 3.78 17.83 24.36
C ILE A 106 4.02 17.51 22.88
N SER A 107 4.81 16.47 22.58
CA SER A 107 5.06 16.02 21.21
C SER A 107 3.78 15.65 20.50
N SER A 108 2.92 14.87 21.16
CA SER A 108 1.67 14.39 20.59
C SER A 108 0.70 15.54 20.30
N ILE A 109 0.54 16.47 21.24
CA ILE A 109 -0.28 17.67 21.07
C ILE A 109 0.22 18.51 19.90
N LEU A 110 1.53 18.78 19.84
CA LEU A 110 2.11 19.57 18.75
C LEU A 110 1.87 18.90 17.38
N ILE A 111 2.03 17.58 17.30
CA ILE A 111 1.78 16.81 16.07
C ILE A 111 0.32 16.90 15.64
N LEU A 112 -0.62 16.73 16.58
CA LEU A 112 -2.07 16.81 16.33
C LEU A 112 -2.47 18.24 15.93
N LEU A 113 -1.95 19.26 16.60
CA LEU A 113 -2.16 20.66 16.21
C LEU A 113 -1.67 20.95 14.80
N PHE A 114 -0.52 20.38 14.41
CA PHE A 114 0.01 20.52 13.06
C PHE A 114 -0.78 19.72 12.00
N GLN A 115 -1.68 18.81 12.40
CA GLN A 115 -2.59 18.17 11.44
C GLN A 115 -3.62 19.15 10.88
N VAL A 116 -4.14 20.06 11.70
CA VAL A 116 -5.14 21.06 11.27
C VAL A 116 -4.69 21.85 10.02
N PRO A 117 -3.51 22.51 9.99
CA PRO A 117 -3.05 23.20 8.79
C PRO A 117 -2.75 22.23 7.63
N THR A 118 -2.29 21.00 7.93
CA THR A 118 -2.07 19.97 6.90
C THR A 118 -3.37 19.61 6.19
N GLU A 119 -4.46 19.41 6.92
CA GLU A 119 -5.79 19.11 6.40
C GLU A 119 -6.38 20.28 5.61
N ILE A 120 -6.17 21.51 6.08
CA ILE A 120 -6.58 22.72 5.35
C ILE A 120 -5.85 22.79 4.00
N PHE A 121 -4.53 22.59 4.00
CA PHE A 121 -3.74 22.60 2.78
C PHE A 121 -4.16 21.49 1.80
N GLU A 122 -4.44 20.29 2.32
CA GLU A 122 -5.02 19.20 1.55
C GLU A 122 -6.35 19.61 0.90
N LYS A 123 -7.30 20.18 1.65
CA LYS A 123 -8.58 20.66 1.11
C LYS A 123 -8.39 21.70 0.00
N ILE A 124 -7.42 22.60 0.15
CA ILE A 124 -7.08 23.60 -0.88
C ILE A 124 -6.60 22.92 -2.15
N ILE A 125 -5.71 21.92 -2.05
CA ILE A 125 -5.22 21.15 -3.20
C ILE A 125 -6.39 20.44 -3.91
N LEU A 126 -7.25 19.76 -3.15
CA LEU A 126 -8.41 19.06 -3.71
C LEU A 126 -9.36 20.01 -4.44
N LYS A 127 -9.64 21.19 -3.85
CA LYS A 127 -10.49 22.21 -4.48
C LYS A 127 -9.88 22.77 -5.77
N LYS A 128 -8.56 23.02 -5.78
CA LYS A 128 -7.86 23.46 -7.00
C LYS A 128 -7.91 22.39 -8.09
N ALA A 129 -7.71 21.12 -7.73
CA ALA A 129 -7.79 20.01 -8.67
C ALA A 129 -9.22 19.83 -9.23
N ALA A 130 -10.24 19.91 -8.37
CA ALA A 130 -11.64 19.83 -8.78
C ALA A 130 -12.00 20.93 -9.78
N ARG A 131 -11.59 22.20 -9.51
CA ARG A 131 -11.80 23.33 -10.43
C ARG A 131 -11.12 23.10 -11.79
N LYS A 132 -9.85 22.69 -11.78
CA LYS A 132 -9.11 22.39 -13.03
C LYS A 132 -9.76 21.25 -13.83
N ARG A 133 -10.28 20.21 -13.16
CA ARG A 133 -11.04 19.13 -13.81
C ARG A 133 -12.37 19.62 -14.38
N GLU A 134 -13.05 20.53 -13.69
CA GLU A 134 -14.35 21.08 -14.12
C GLU A 134 -14.23 21.93 -15.39
N GLU A 135 -13.08 22.58 -15.61
CA GLU A 135 -12.75 23.28 -16.85
C GLU A 135 -12.65 22.35 -18.07
N GLN A 136 -12.44 21.04 -17.86
CA GLN A 136 -12.37 20.01 -18.91
C GLN A 136 -13.74 19.32 -19.11
N LYS A 137 -14.68 20.01 -19.78
CA LYS A 137 -16.08 19.53 -19.92
C LYS A 137 -16.23 18.25 -20.74
N GLU A 138 -15.44 18.12 -21.80
CA GLU A 138 -15.45 16.96 -22.72
C GLU A 138 -14.64 15.77 -22.20
N LEU A 139 -13.97 15.90 -21.06
CA LEU A 139 -13.13 14.84 -20.50
C LEU A 139 -14.00 13.70 -19.96
N LEU A 140 -13.80 12.51 -20.53
CA LEU A 140 -14.35 11.28 -19.99
C LEU A 140 -13.46 10.77 -18.86
N VAL A 141 -14.02 10.64 -17.66
CA VAL A 141 -13.30 10.13 -16.50
C VAL A 141 -13.79 8.72 -16.17
N ILE A 142 -12.84 7.78 -16.07
CA ILE A 142 -13.08 6.38 -15.74
C ILE A 142 -12.46 6.10 -14.37
N GLY A 143 -13.29 5.86 -13.36
CA GLY A 143 -12.86 5.47 -12.03
C GLY A 143 -12.71 3.95 -11.90
N ILE A 144 -11.66 3.50 -11.22
CA ILE A 144 -11.39 2.08 -10.98
C ILE A 144 -11.15 1.87 -9.49
N THR A 145 -11.95 1.02 -8.85
CA THR A 145 -11.75 0.64 -7.45
C THR A 145 -11.98 -0.84 -7.19
N GLY A 146 -11.59 -1.28 -6.01
CA GLY A 146 -11.63 -2.67 -5.55
C GLY A 146 -10.56 -2.94 -4.51
N SER A 147 -10.58 -4.12 -3.91
CA SER A 147 -9.51 -4.56 -3.01
C SER A 147 -8.27 -4.96 -3.81
N TYR A 148 -8.42 -5.73 -4.89
CA TYR A 148 -7.35 -6.18 -5.79
C TYR A 148 -7.64 -5.79 -7.25
N GLY A 149 -6.69 -6.00 -8.18
CA GLY A 149 -6.93 -5.85 -9.63
C GLY A 149 -6.99 -4.42 -10.18
N LYS A 150 -7.08 -3.39 -9.32
CA LYS A 150 -7.20 -1.97 -9.72
C LYS A 150 -6.11 -1.51 -10.69
N THR A 151 -4.84 -1.65 -10.28
CA THR A 151 -3.72 -1.18 -11.09
C THR A 151 -3.60 -1.97 -12.39
N SER A 152 -3.85 -3.29 -12.39
CA SER A 152 -3.82 -4.09 -13.63
C SER A 152 -4.90 -3.63 -14.61
N THR A 153 -6.14 -3.49 -14.12
CA THR A 153 -7.27 -3.01 -14.92
C THR A 153 -7.00 -1.61 -15.50
N LYS A 154 -6.44 -0.69 -14.70
CA LYS A 154 -6.03 0.63 -15.16
C LYS A 154 -5.03 0.57 -16.30
N GLU A 155 -3.97 -0.22 -16.16
CA GLU A 155 -2.93 -0.31 -17.20
C GLU A 155 -3.49 -0.93 -18.48
N PHE A 156 -4.25 -2.03 -18.38
CA PHE A 156 -4.90 -2.63 -19.54
C PHE A 156 -5.83 -1.66 -20.25
N LEU A 157 -6.69 -1.00 -19.49
CA LEU A 157 -7.66 -0.06 -20.06
C LEU A 157 -6.96 1.14 -20.71
N ALA A 158 -5.97 1.72 -20.03
CA ALA A 158 -5.27 2.88 -20.57
C ALA A 158 -4.47 2.53 -21.84
N THR A 159 -3.80 1.37 -21.88
CA THR A 159 -3.08 0.91 -23.08
C THR A 159 -4.04 0.65 -24.23
N MET A 160 -5.20 0.02 -23.98
CA MET A 160 -6.21 -0.17 -25.02
C MET A 160 -6.71 1.17 -25.56
N LEU A 161 -7.20 2.04 -24.68
CA LEU A 161 -7.78 3.32 -25.08
C LEU A 161 -6.78 4.25 -25.77
N ALA A 162 -5.49 4.15 -25.46
CA ALA A 162 -4.43 4.94 -26.09
C ALA A 162 -4.26 4.65 -27.60
N GLU A 163 -4.78 3.53 -28.12
CA GLU A 163 -4.78 3.24 -29.56
C GLU A 163 -5.66 4.22 -30.36
N LYS A 164 -6.64 4.85 -29.72
CA LYS A 164 -7.63 5.71 -30.37
C LYS A 164 -7.78 7.09 -29.73
N TYR A 165 -7.48 7.22 -28.44
CA TYR A 165 -7.73 8.41 -27.65
C TYR A 165 -6.45 8.94 -27.02
N SER A 166 -6.43 10.26 -26.76
CA SER A 166 -5.45 10.86 -25.85
C SER A 166 -5.84 10.52 -24.40
N VAL A 167 -5.07 9.65 -23.75
CA VAL A 167 -5.36 9.09 -22.42
C VAL A 167 -4.37 9.59 -21.38
N LEU A 168 -4.87 10.16 -20.29
CA LEU A 168 -4.13 10.31 -19.04
C LEU A 168 -4.52 9.19 -18.08
N LYS A 169 -3.56 8.70 -17.31
CA LYS A 169 -3.81 7.78 -16.20
C LYS A 169 -3.03 8.20 -14.96
N THR A 170 -3.52 7.80 -13.80
CA THR A 170 -2.74 7.85 -12.55
C THR A 170 -1.46 7.00 -12.68
N GLU A 171 -0.30 7.56 -12.32
CA GLU A 171 0.99 6.86 -12.49
C GLU A 171 1.26 5.81 -11.41
N GLY A 172 1.89 4.70 -11.80
CA GLY A 172 2.29 3.64 -10.86
C GLY A 172 1.12 3.19 -9.99
N HIS A 173 1.25 3.34 -8.67
CA HIS A 173 0.21 3.00 -7.68
C HIS A 173 -0.37 4.24 -6.98
N ILE A 174 -0.32 5.40 -7.63
CA ILE A 174 -0.89 6.62 -7.09
C ILE A 174 -2.42 6.49 -7.09
N ASN A 175 -2.99 6.23 -5.92
CA ASN A 175 -4.43 6.00 -5.75
C ASN A 175 -5.04 6.73 -4.54
N SER A 176 -4.25 7.55 -3.85
CA SER A 176 -4.72 8.43 -2.78
C SER A 176 -5.31 9.73 -3.34
N LYS A 177 -6.24 10.34 -2.62
CA LYS A 177 -6.88 11.61 -3.02
C LYS A 177 -5.90 12.72 -3.39
N ILE A 178 -4.86 12.93 -2.56
CA ILE A 178 -3.80 13.91 -2.85
C ILE A 178 -3.00 13.55 -4.10
N GLY A 179 -2.65 12.27 -4.28
CA GLY A 179 -1.90 11.83 -5.44
C GLY A 179 -2.67 12.01 -6.76
N ILE A 180 -3.97 11.71 -6.73
CA ILE A 180 -4.89 11.94 -7.86
C ILE A 180 -5.00 13.44 -8.14
N ALA A 181 -5.19 14.27 -7.10
CA ALA A 181 -5.26 15.72 -7.23
C ALA A 181 -3.98 16.31 -7.84
N GLN A 182 -2.80 15.83 -7.43
CA GLN A 182 -1.53 16.24 -8.01
C GLN A 182 -1.40 15.80 -9.48
N THR A 183 -1.92 14.63 -9.86
CA THR A 183 -1.95 14.19 -11.26
C THR A 183 -2.77 15.15 -12.11
N ILE A 184 -3.95 15.56 -11.64
CA ILE A 184 -4.79 16.57 -12.30
C ILE A 184 -4.05 17.91 -12.42
N LEU A 185 -3.49 18.41 -11.33
CA LEU A 185 -2.82 19.71 -11.31
C LEU A 185 -1.59 19.77 -12.20
N LYS A 186 -0.80 18.70 -12.25
CA LYS A 186 0.49 18.67 -12.98
C LYS A 186 0.38 18.17 -14.42
N LYS A 187 -0.51 17.23 -14.72
CA LYS A 187 -0.49 16.46 -15.97
C LYS A 187 -1.74 16.60 -16.83
N LEU A 188 -2.89 16.92 -16.24
CA LEU A 188 -4.11 17.15 -17.04
C LEU A 188 -3.99 18.47 -17.83
N ASN A 189 -4.18 18.37 -19.13
CA ASN A 189 -4.22 19.44 -20.11
C ASN A 189 -5.49 19.29 -20.99
N LYS A 190 -5.68 20.17 -21.99
CA LYS A 190 -6.89 20.23 -22.83
C LYS A 190 -6.95 19.18 -23.93
N GLU A 191 -5.84 18.54 -24.26
CA GLU A 191 -5.73 17.53 -25.32
C GLU A 191 -6.21 16.16 -24.84
N GLN A 192 -6.28 15.92 -23.53
CA GLN A 192 -6.75 14.65 -23.01
C GLN A 192 -8.25 14.49 -23.22
N GLN A 193 -8.61 13.36 -23.81
CA GLN A 193 -9.99 12.96 -24.02
C GLN A 193 -10.48 12.03 -22.91
N ILE A 194 -9.57 11.22 -22.35
CA ILE A 194 -9.90 10.24 -21.31
C ILE A 194 -8.93 10.36 -20.14
N PHE A 195 -9.47 10.31 -18.91
CA PHE A 195 -8.69 10.20 -17.69
C PHE A 195 -9.06 8.94 -16.89
N VAL A 196 -8.12 8.01 -16.77
CA VAL A 196 -8.27 6.75 -16.03
C VAL A 196 -7.70 6.88 -14.61
N VAL A 197 -8.57 6.75 -13.61
CA VAL A 197 -8.26 7.05 -12.21
C VAL A 197 -8.34 5.78 -11.36
N GLU A 198 -7.20 5.36 -10.80
CA GLU A 198 -7.18 4.34 -9.75
C GLU A 198 -7.54 4.96 -8.40
N MET A 199 -8.55 4.40 -7.72
CA MET A 199 -9.05 4.92 -6.43
C MET A 199 -8.82 3.91 -5.31
N GLY A 200 -7.93 4.28 -4.39
CA GLY A 200 -7.68 3.59 -3.13
C GLY A 200 -8.51 4.20 -2.01
N ALA A 201 -8.88 3.38 -1.03
CA ALA A 201 -9.52 3.84 0.20
C ALA A 201 -9.15 2.89 1.34
N TYR A 202 -9.02 3.48 2.52
CA TYR A 202 -8.81 2.80 3.80
C TYR A 202 -9.98 3.01 4.76
N GLU A 203 -10.85 3.98 4.47
CA GLU A 203 -12.03 4.34 5.26
C GLU A 203 -13.20 4.67 4.34
N LYS A 204 -14.42 4.55 4.88
CA LYS A 204 -15.66 4.95 4.21
C LYS A 204 -15.66 6.47 3.96
N GLY A 205 -16.19 6.90 2.82
CA GLY A 205 -16.28 8.28 2.38
C GLY A 205 -15.12 8.73 1.49
N GLN A 206 -13.97 8.05 1.54
CA GLN A 206 -12.78 8.47 0.80
C GLN A 206 -12.96 8.33 -0.73
N ILE A 207 -13.64 7.29 -1.21
CA ILE A 207 -13.91 7.15 -2.65
C ILE A 207 -14.92 8.21 -3.08
N LYS A 208 -15.95 8.48 -2.26
CA LYS A 208 -16.89 9.57 -2.52
C LYS A 208 -16.20 10.93 -2.64
N GLU A 209 -15.27 11.27 -1.75
CA GLU A 209 -14.47 12.51 -1.85
C GLU A 209 -13.70 12.59 -3.17
N VAL A 210 -13.05 11.50 -3.58
CA VAL A 210 -12.35 11.44 -4.87
C VAL A 210 -13.33 11.61 -6.03
N CYS A 211 -14.50 10.97 -5.98
CA CYS A 211 -15.51 11.07 -7.02
C CYS A 211 -16.06 12.50 -7.15
N GLN A 212 -16.23 13.24 -6.04
CA GLN A 212 -16.61 14.65 -6.08
C GLN A 212 -15.57 15.52 -6.80
N MET A 213 -14.29 15.18 -6.66
CA MET A 213 -13.19 15.87 -7.34
C MET A 213 -13.08 15.49 -8.82
N VAL A 214 -13.14 14.20 -9.16
CA VAL A 214 -12.87 13.74 -10.52
C VAL A 214 -14.12 13.57 -11.39
N ARG A 215 -15.31 13.52 -10.79
CA ARG A 215 -16.63 13.34 -11.43
C ARG A 215 -16.60 12.26 -12.53
N PRO A 216 -16.48 10.96 -12.15
CA PRO A 216 -16.40 9.86 -13.10
C PRO A 216 -17.72 9.63 -13.82
N GLN A 217 -17.65 9.25 -15.10
CA GLN A 217 -18.80 8.83 -15.91
C GLN A 217 -18.86 7.30 -16.07
N ILE A 218 -17.72 6.63 -15.92
CA ILE A 218 -17.62 5.17 -15.90
C ILE A 218 -16.95 4.73 -14.60
N GLY A 219 -17.52 3.74 -13.93
CA GLY A 219 -16.97 3.16 -12.70
C GLY A 219 -16.75 1.66 -12.84
N ILE A 220 -15.53 1.18 -12.56
CA ILE A 220 -15.17 -0.24 -12.62
C ILE A 220 -14.90 -0.75 -11.21
N LEU A 221 -15.58 -1.83 -10.82
CA LEU A 221 -15.38 -2.55 -9.58
C LEU A 221 -14.69 -3.89 -9.84
N THR A 222 -13.39 -3.96 -9.53
CA THR A 222 -12.51 -5.09 -9.89
C THR A 222 -12.65 -6.30 -8.98
N GLY A 223 -13.07 -6.11 -7.73
CA GLY A 223 -13.22 -7.20 -6.76
C GLY A 223 -13.23 -6.70 -5.32
N ILE A 224 -13.95 -7.39 -4.43
CA ILE A 224 -14.00 -7.09 -3.00
C ILE A 224 -13.56 -8.32 -2.21
N ASN A 225 -12.65 -8.12 -1.27
CA ASN A 225 -12.20 -9.13 -0.31
C ASN A 225 -11.90 -8.47 1.06
N GLU A 226 -11.53 -9.30 2.04
CA GLU A 226 -11.16 -8.92 3.41
C GLU A 226 -9.77 -8.25 3.49
N GLN A 227 -9.59 -7.13 2.80
CA GLN A 227 -8.36 -6.33 2.87
C GLN A 227 -8.60 -5.04 3.65
N HIS A 228 -7.63 -4.60 4.45
CA HIS A 228 -7.73 -3.39 5.27
C HIS A 228 -8.83 -3.45 6.35
N LEU A 229 -9.15 -4.66 6.86
CA LEU A 229 -10.14 -4.85 7.92
C LEU A 229 -9.82 -4.03 9.18
N SER A 230 -8.53 -3.80 9.46
CA SER A 230 -8.13 -2.98 10.61
C SER A 230 -8.52 -1.51 10.51
N THR A 231 -8.71 -0.97 9.29
CA THR A 231 -9.11 0.43 9.08
C THR A 231 -10.60 0.54 8.79
N PHE A 232 -11.16 -0.38 7.99
CA PHE A 232 -12.59 -0.39 7.69
C PHE A 232 -13.46 -0.97 8.80
N GLY A 233 -12.91 -1.77 9.72
CA GLY A 233 -13.64 -2.41 10.81
C GLY A 233 -14.44 -3.66 10.42
N SER A 234 -15.11 -3.66 9.26
CA SER A 234 -15.91 -4.79 8.77
C SER A 234 -15.84 -4.96 7.24
N LEU A 235 -16.15 -6.17 6.77
CA LEU A 235 -16.27 -6.46 5.33
C LEU A 235 -17.40 -5.63 4.68
N GLU A 236 -18.48 -5.37 5.42
CA GLU A 236 -19.59 -4.55 4.94
C GLU A 236 -19.15 -3.08 4.72
N ASN A 237 -18.30 -2.54 5.59
CA ASN A 237 -17.74 -1.21 5.40
C ASN A 237 -16.81 -1.15 4.19
N ILE A 238 -16.03 -2.21 3.93
CA ILE A 238 -15.23 -2.31 2.70
C ILE A 238 -16.18 -2.31 1.49
N ARG A 239 -17.22 -3.16 1.52
CA ARG A 239 -18.21 -3.29 0.45
C ARG A 239 -18.84 -1.95 0.12
N GLN A 240 -19.39 -1.26 1.12
CA GLN A 240 -20.02 0.04 0.94
C GLN A 240 -19.02 1.10 0.46
N ALA A 241 -17.81 1.14 1.04
CA ALA A 241 -16.80 2.12 0.63
C ALA A 241 -16.39 1.96 -0.83
N LYS A 242 -16.23 0.73 -1.33
CA LYS A 242 -15.95 0.49 -2.76
C LYS A 242 -17.15 0.81 -3.65
N TYR A 243 -18.37 0.57 -3.16
CA TYR A 243 -19.60 0.87 -3.88
C TYR A 243 -19.86 2.38 -4.05
N GLU A 244 -19.24 3.25 -3.23
CA GLU A 244 -19.32 4.71 -3.36
C GLU A 244 -18.97 5.23 -4.77
N LEU A 245 -18.08 4.54 -5.48
CA LEU A 245 -17.75 4.90 -6.87
C LEU A 245 -18.99 4.77 -7.77
N ILE A 246 -19.71 3.66 -7.64
CA ILE A 246 -20.91 3.39 -8.45
C ILE A 246 -22.04 4.33 -8.04
N GLU A 247 -22.22 4.57 -6.75
CA GLU A 247 -23.21 5.54 -6.24
C GLU A 247 -22.93 6.99 -6.68
N SER A 248 -21.69 7.31 -7.01
CA SER A 248 -21.28 8.65 -7.44
C SER A 248 -21.34 8.87 -8.95
N LEU A 249 -21.71 7.84 -9.74
CA LEU A 249 -21.87 7.98 -11.17
C LEU A 249 -23.11 8.81 -11.52
N PRO A 250 -23.09 9.60 -12.60
CA PRO A 250 -24.27 10.29 -13.08
C PRO A 250 -25.32 9.29 -13.62
N PRO A 251 -26.60 9.68 -13.75
CA PRO A 251 -27.66 8.77 -14.22
C PRO A 251 -27.41 8.13 -15.60
N ASN A 252 -26.72 8.85 -16.49
CA ASN A 252 -26.28 8.36 -17.80
C ASN A 252 -24.92 7.66 -17.77
N GLY A 253 -24.36 7.42 -16.58
CA GLY A 253 -23.08 6.77 -16.38
C GLY A 253 -23.15 5.25 -16.56
N LEU A 254 -21.98 4.62 -16.52
CA LEU A 254 -21.81 3.18 -16.70
C LEU A 254 -21.07 2.55 -15.52
N ALA A 255 -21.69 1.55 -14.90
CA ALA A 255 -21.09 0.71 -13.87
C ALA A 255 -20.64 -0.63 -14.45
N VAL A 256 -19.40 -1.05 -14.18
CA VAL A 256 -18.84 -2.31 -14.66
C VAL A 256 -18.36 -3.15 -13.48
N PHE A 257 -18.83 -4.39 -13.40
CA PHE A 257 -18.60 -5.28 -12.25
C PHE A 257 -17.87 -6.56 -12.68
N ASN A 258 -16.95 -7.02 -11.83
CA ASN A 258 -16.33 -8.33 -11.98
C ASN A 258 -17.28 -9.46 -11.56
N GLY A 259 -17.76 -10.26 -12.50
CA GLY A 259 -18.64 -11.40 -12.26
C GLY A 259 -17.96 -12.62 -11.62
N GLY A 260 -16.62 -12.69 -11.66
CA GLY A 260 -15.85 -13.70 -10.93
C GLY A 260 -15.87 -13.52 -9.40
N ASN A 261 -16.23 -12.33 -8.92
CA ASN A 261 -16.30 -12.02 -7.49
C ASN A 261 -17.76 -12.01 -6.99
N LYS A 262 -18.07 -12.84 -5.99
CA LYS A 262 -19.43 -12.96 -5.40
C LYS A 262 -20.00 -11.61 -4.94
N MET A 263 -19.22 -10.80 -4.22
CA MET A 263 -19.67 -9.52 -3.69
C MET A 263 -19.95 -8.50 -4.80
N CYS A 264 -19.16 -8.53 -5.88
CA CYS A 264 -19.44 -7.71 -7.06
C CYS A 264 -20.73 -8.12 -7.76
N ARG A 265 -21.08 -9.41 -7.81
CA ARG A 265 -22.38 -9.89 -8.33
C ARG A 265 -23.55 -9.37 -7.51
N GLU A 266 -23.47 -9.45 -6.18
CA GLU A 266 -24.50 -8.93 -5.28
C GLU A 266 -24.67 -7.40 -5.45
N LEU A 267 -23.57 -6.66 -5.57
CA LEU A 267 -23.64 -5.22 -5.83
C LEU A 267 -24.20 -4.89 -7.22
N PHE A 268 -23.87 -5.69 -8.24
CA PHE A 268 -24.44 -5.55 -9.57
C PHE A 268 -25.97 -5.71 -9.54
N GLU A 269 -26.49 -6.71 -8.82
CA GLU A 269 -27.93 -6.92 -8.66
C GLU A 269 -28.60 -5.72 -7.97
N LYS A 270 -27.98 -5.21 -6.89
CA LYS A 270 -28.44 -4.02 -6.15
C LYS A 270 -28.45 -2.73 -6.99
N THR A 271 -27.59 -2.57 -7.98
CA THR A 271 -27.49 -1.35 -8.78
C THR A 271 -28.66 -1.21 -9.75
N THR A 272 -29.46 -0.15 -9.62
CA THR A 272 -30.61 0.12 -10.51
C THR A 272 -30.55 1.47 -11.23
N ASN A 273 -29.71 2.39 -10.75
CA ASN A 273 -29.83 3.81 -11.09
C ASN A 273 -28.93 4.24 -12.26
N VAL A 274 -28.12 3.34 -12.80
CA VAL A 274 -27.17 3.59 -13.90
C VAL A 274 -27.11 2.37 -14.81
N ALA A 275 -26.67 2.57 -16.05
CA ALA A 275 -26.37 1.45 -16.93
C ALA A 275 -25.31 0.56 -16.27
N LYS A 276 -25.49 -0.77 -16.32
CA LYS A 276 -24.59 -1.72 -15.67
C LYS A 276 -24.20 -2.87 -16.58
N ILE A 277 -22.94 -3.29 -16.48
CA ILE A 277 -22.38 -4.46 -17.17
C ILE A 277 -21.72 -5.35 -16.12
N ILE A 278 -21.88 -6.66 -16.26
CA ILE A 278 -21.12 -7.64 -15.51
C ILE A 278 -20.24 -8.47 -16.45
N VAL A 279 -18.99 -8.65 -16.08
CA VAL A 279 -17.99 -9.35 -16.88
C VAL A 279 -17.52 -10.57 -16.13
N SER A 280 -17.83 -11.76 -16.65
CA SER A 280 -17.33 -13.03 -16.11
C SER A 280 -16.32 -13.63 -17.08
N PRO A 281 -15.27 -14.32 -16.57
CA PRO A 281 -14.40 -15.10 -17.42
C PRO A 281 -15.22 -16.21 -18.11
N ASP A 282 -15.18 -16.24 -19.44
CA ASP A 282 -15.74 -17.32 -20.27
C ASP A 282 -14.57 -18.06 -20.94
N GLU A 283 -14.42 -19.33 -20.62
CA GLU A 283 -13.39 -20.23 -21.17
C GLU A 283 -13.38 -20.30 -22.69
N LYS A 284 -14.50 -20.01 -23.36
CA LYS A 284 -14.56 -19.99 -24.82
C LYS A 284 -13.95 -18.72 -25.43
N LYS A 285 -14.04 -17.58 -24.75
CA LYS A 285 -13.42 -16.30 -25.18
C LYS A 285 -11.90 -16.27 -24.96
N LEU A 286 -11.39 -17.17 -24.13
CA LEU A 286 -10.00 -17.31 -23.72
C LEU A 286 -9.06 -17.82 -24.82
N LYS A 287 -9.56 -18.59 -25.81
CA LYS A 287 -8.72 -19.23 -26.84
C LYS A 287 -7.97 -18.26 -27.76
N HIS A 288 -8.36 -16.99 -27.80
CA HIS A 288 -7.78 -15.97 -28.68
C HIS A 288 -6.86 -14.99 -27.96
N LEU A 289 -6.67 -15.13 -26.64
CA LEU A 289 -5.78 -14.29 -25.87
C LEU A 289 -4.35 -14.84 -25.90
N PRO A 290 -3.32 -13.97 -25.92
CA PRO A 290 -1.95 -14.42 -25.90
C PRO A 290 -1.60 -15.09 -24.56
N LYS A 291 -0.78 -16.14 -24.62
CA LYS A 291 -0.45 -17.04 -23.50
C LYS A 291 0.18 -16.33 -22.28
N ASN A 292 0.65 -15.10 -22.45
CA ASN A 292 1.27 -14.26 -21.41
C ASN A 292 0.24 -13.64 -20.42
N LEU A 293 -1.04 -13.61 -20.76
CA LEU A 293 -2.13 -13.20 -19.86
C LEU A 293 -2.62 -14.40 -19.06
N LYS A 294 -2.05 -14.64 -17.88
CA LYS A 294 -2.51 -15.68 -16.94
C LYS A 294 -3.88 -15.34 -16.34
N GLU A 295 -4.52 -16.33 -15.73
CA GLU A 295 -5.86 -16.27 -15.12
C GLU A 295 -6.12 -15.03 -14.24
N VAL A 296 -5.14 -14.57 -13.46
CA VAL A 296 -5.31 -13.40 -12.54
C VAL A 296 -5.32 -12.05 -13.25
N ASP A 297 -4.74 -11.98 -14.45
CA ASP A 297 -4.86 -10.79 -15.29
C ASP A 297 -6.05 -10.87 -16.24
N LEU A 298 -6.61 -12.06 -16.47
CA LEU A 298 -7.74 -12.24 -17.38
C LEU A 298 -8.98 -11.45 -16.93
N GLU A 299 -9.40 -11.57 -15.68
CA GLU A 299 -10.59 -10.84 -15.21
C GLU A 299 -10.41 -9.33 -15.36
N ASN A 300 -9.24 -8.82 -14.96
CA ASN A 300 -8.89 -7.41 -15.08
C ASN A 300 -8.83 -6.95 -16.54
N PHE A 301 -8.29 -7.80 -17.41
CA PHE A 301 -8.25 -7.58 -18.85
C PHE A 301 -9.66 -7.53 -19.45
N LEU A 302 -10.53 -8.46 -19.10
CA LEU A 302 -11.90 -8.51 -19.63
C LEU A 302 -12.72 -7.30 -19.17
N LEU A 303 -12.53 -6.84 -17.94
CA LEU A 303 -13.12 -5.58 -17.45
C LEU A 303 -12.67 -4.39 -18.29
N ALA A 304 -11.36 -4.27 -18.55
CA ALA A 304 -10.79 -3.23 -19.38
C ALA A 304 -11.31 -3.30 -20.83
N ALA A 305 -11.31 -4.50 -21.41
CA ALA A 305 -11.79 -4.74 -22.78
C ALA A 305 -13.27 -4.38 -22.94
N ALA A 306 -14.13 -4.75 -22.00
CA ALA A 306 -15.55 -4.41 -22.04
C ALA A 306 -15.80 -2.89 -22.08
N VAL A 307 -15.02 -2.12 -21.32
CA VAL A 307 -15.10 -0.65 -21.34
C VAL A 307 -14.53 -0.09 -22.65
N ALA A 308 -13.39 -0.61 -23.12
CA ALA A 308 -12.79 -0.20 -24.39
C ALA A 308 -13.74 -0.43 -25.58
N GLU A 309 -14.37 -1.61 -25.67
CA GLU A 309 -15.37 -1.93 -26.69
C GLU A 309 -16.56 -0.98 -26.63
N LYS A 310 -17.05 -0.67 -25.42
CA LYS A 310 -18.15 0.28 -25.22
C LYS A 310 -17.79 1.70 -25.69
N LEU A 311 -16.52 2.07 -25.60
CA LEU A 311 -15.96 3.32 -26.11
C LEU A 311 -15.57 3.23 -27.60
N GLY A 312 -15.97 2.17 -28.29
CA GLY A 312 -15.86 2.05 -29.74
C GLY A 312 -14.49 1.61 -30.23
N LEU A 313 -13.73 0.87 -29.42
CA LEU A 313 -12.57 0.12 -29.91
C LEU A 313 -13.01 -1.20 -30.52
N GLY A 314 -12.50 -1.51 -31.70
CA GLY A 314 -12.69 -2.77 -32.38
C GLY A 314 -11.73 -3.86 -31.90
N LYS A 315 -12.05 -5.12 -32.23
CA LYS A 315 -11.24 -6.30 -31.87
C LYS A 315 -9.78 -6.20 -32.32
N LYS A 316 -9.51 -5.55 -33.47
CA LYS A 316 -8.16 -5.37 -34.00
C LYS A 316 -7.31 -4.45 -33.12
N GLU A 317 -7.87 -3.33 -32.68
CA GLU A 317 -7.20 -2.36 -31.80
C GLU A 317 -6.92 -2.98 -30.44
N ILE A 318 -7.91 -3.68 -29.86
CA ILE A 318 -7.73 -4.41 -28.60
C ILE A 318 -6.61 -5.45 -28.75
N LYS A 319 -6.62 -6.27 -29.81
CA LYS A 319 -5.57 -7.27 -30.05
C LYS A 319 -4.17 -6.64 -30.19
N LYS A 320 -4.07 -5.50 -30.87
CA LYS A 320 -2.83 -4.74 -31.00
C LYS A 320 -2.36 -4.24 -29.64
N ALA A 321 -3.23 -3.60 -28.85
CA ALA A 321 -2.93 -3.18 -27.50
C ALA A 321 -2.47 -4.36 -26.62
N VAL A 322 -3.10 -5.54 -26.76
CA VAL A 322 -2.69 -6.74 -26.02
C VAL A 322 -1.25 -7.17 -26.34
N SER A 323 -0.86 -7.09 -27.61
CA SER A 323 0.49 -7.46 -28.03
C SER A 323 1.59 -6.55 -27.46
N GLN A 324 1.23 -5.31 -27.11
CA GLN A 324 2.14 -4.32 -26.51
C GLN A 324 2.20 -4.41 -24.98
N LEU A 325 1.27 -5.15 -24.35
CA LEU A 325 1.27 -5.32 -22.90
C LEU A 325 2.39 -6.27 -22.51
N GLU A 326 3.47 -5.72 -21.98
CA GLU A 326 4.50 -6.51 -21.29
C GLU A 326 3.88 -7.25 -20.11
N SER A 327 4.28 -8.51 -19.91
CA SER A 327 3.91 -9.24 -18.69
C SER A 327 4.48 -8.51 -17.48
N ARG A 328 3.64 -8.20 -16.49
CA ARG A 328 4.08 -7.53 -15.25
C ARG A 328 5.06 -8.36 -14.44
N LEU A 329 4.95 -9.68 -14.52
CA LEU A 329 5.91 -10.59 -13.91
C LEU A 329 7.11 -10.71 -14.84
N LYS A 330 7.99 -9.70 -14.79
CA LYS A 330 9.27 -9.76 -15.49
C LYS A 330 10.11 -10.85 -14.84
N THR A 331 10.47 -11.83 -15.66
CA THR A 331 11.38 -12.90 -15.28
C THR A 331 12.75 -12.53 -15.80
N GLU A 332 13.70 -12.29 -14.90
CA GLU A 332 15.06 -11.88 -15.24
C GLU A 332 16.04 -12.96 -14.82
N LYS A 333 17.04 -13.24 -15.66
CA LYS A 333 18.06 -14.25 -15.38
C LYS A 333 19.22 -13.59 -14.62
N SER A 334 19.63 -14.18 -13.51
CA SER A 334 20.82 -13.78 -12.75
C SER A 334 22.12 -14.19 -13.47
N LYS A 335 23.26 -13.63 -13.04
CA LYS A 335 24.59 -14.05 -13.50
C LYS A 335 24.87 -15.54 -13.21
N SER A 336 24.39 -16.03 -12.07
CA SER A 336 24.49 -17.44 -11.66
C SER A 336 23.45 -18.37 -12.30
N GLY A 337 22.60 -17.85 -13.20
CA GLY A 337 21.74 -18.66 -14.07
C GLY A 337 20.36 -19.04 -13.52
N PHE A 338 20.04 -18.72 -12.27
CA PHE A 338 18.66 -18.79 -11.76
C PHE A 338 17.84 -17.57 -12.20
N PHE A 339 16.51 -17.69 -12.14
CA PHE A 339 15.57 -16.65 -12.52
C PHE A 339 15.01 -15.92 -11.30
N VAL A 340 14.72 -14.63 -11.46
CA VAL A 340 14.09 -13.79 -10.44
C VAL A 340 12.81 -13.19 -11.02
N ILE A 341 11.70 -13.33 -10.30
CA ILE A 341 10.42 -12.69 -10.63
C ILE A 341 10.06 -11.73 -9.50
N GLU A 342 9.66 -10.51 -9.88
CA GLU A 342 9.29 -9.46 -8.94
C GLU A 342 7.80 -9.15 -8.97
N SER A 343 7.15 -9.23 -7.81
CA SER A 343 5.75 -8.83 -7.59
C SER A 343 5.62 -7.96 -6.33
N THR A 344 6.30 -6.79 -6.34
CA THR A 344 6.60 -6.02 -5.12
C THR A 344 5.55 -4.99 -4.67
N TYR A 345 4.35 -4.98 -5.26
CA TYR A 345 3.45 -3.83 -5.11
C TYR A 345 2.13 -4.08 -4.38
N SER A 346 1.59 -5.31 -4.35
CA SER A 346 0.33 -5.59 -3.63
C SER A 346 0.40 -6.93 -2.89
N SER A 347 0.53 -6.87 -1.58
CA SER A 347 0.54 -8.05 -0.70
C SER A 347 -0.85 -8.26 -0.13
N ASN A 348 -1.72 -8.91 -0.90
CA ASN A 348 -3.00 -9.42 -0.40
C ASN A 348 -3.02 -10.95 -0.50
N PRO A 349 -3.82 -11.65 0.31
CA PRO A 349 -3.79 -13.12 0.35
C PRO A 349 -4.05 -13.77 -1.01
N THR A 350 -5.02 -13.24 -1.76
CA THR A 350 -5.39 -13.74 -3.10
C THR A 350 -4.21 -13.67 -4.07
N ALA A 351 -3.46 -12.57 -4.07
CA ALA A 351 -2.26 -12.41 -4.89
C ALA A 351 -1.18 -13.43 -4.51
N VAL A 352 -0.88 -13.57 -3.22
CA VAL A 352 0.12 -14.55 -2.72
C VAL A 352 -0.24 -15.96 -3.16
N PHE A 353 -1.49 -16.40 -2.99
CA PHE A 353 -1.92 -17.74 -3.41
C PHE A 353 -1.80 -17.94 -4.92
N SER A 354 -2.13 -16.93 -5.73
CA SER A 354 -1.93 -16.99 -7.17
C SER A 354 -0.46 -17.10 -7.56
N HIS A 355 0.41 -16.29 -6.95
CA HIS A 355 1.84 -16.34 -7.26
C HIS A 355 2.46 -17.67 -6.82
N LEU A 356 2.03 -18.24 -5.69
CA LEU A 356 2.42 -19.59 -5.27
C LEU A 356 1.94 -20.66 -6.26
N ASN A 357 0.69 -20.59 -6.73
CA ASN A 357 0.19 -21.51 -7.77
C ASN A 357 0.99 -21.39 -9.07
N TYR A 358 1.40 -20.17 -9.45
CA TYR A 358 2.25 -19.96 -10.60
C TYR A 358 3.65 -20.54 -10.38
N LEU A 359 4.25 -20.27 -9.23
CA LEU A 359 5.56 -20.75 -8.84
C LEU A 359 5.61 -22.28 -8.81
N GLY A 360 4.55 -22.94 -8.35
CA GLY A 360 4.43 -24.40 -8.32
C GLY A 360 4.57 -25.06 -9.70
N LYS A 361 4.20 -24.36 -10.78
CA LYS A 361 4.32 -24.82 -12.16
C LYS A 361 5.73 -24.71 -12.74
N TRP A 362 6.66 -24.07 -12.04
CA TRP A 362 8.05 -23.95 -12.48
C TRP A 362 8.78 -25.32 -12.38
N PRO A 363 9.60 -25.71 -13.37
CA PRO A 363 10.25 -27.02 -13.37
C PRO A 363 11.43 -27.13 -12.41
N GLY A 364 12.20 -26.05 -12.20
CA GLY A 364 13.33 -25.99 -11.25
C GLY A 364 12.89 -25.79 -9.80
N ARG A 365 13.83 -25.65 -8.87
CA ARG A 365 13.50 -25.36 -7.46
C ARG A 365 12.94 -23.96 -7.30
N LYS A 366 12.11 -23.80 -6.27
CA LYS A 366 11.21 -22.67 -6.08
C LYS A 366 11.49 -22.01 -4.74
N ILE A 367 11.93 -20.77 -4.80
CA ILE A 367 12.23 -19.97 -3.62
C ILE A 367 11.23 -18.81 -3.57
N ILE A 368 10.63 -18.57 -2.41
CA ILE A 368 9.82 -17.37 -2.17
C ILE A 368 10.46 -16.49 -1.11
N ILE A 369 10.58 -15.19 -1.38
CA ILE A 369 10.99 -14.18 -0.40
C ILE A 369 9.81 -13.24 -0.20
N MET A 370 9.28 -13.16 1.03
CA MET A 370 8.08 -12.36 1.30
C MET A 370 8.02 -11.84 2.74
N PRO A 371 7.42 -10.66 3.00
CA PRO A 371 7.05 -10.27 4.35
C PRO A 371 5.77 -11.01 4.79
N CYS A 372 5.52 -11.08 6.09
CA CYS A 372 4.17 -11.34 6.59
C CYS A 372 3.20 -10.25 6.10
N LEU A 373 1.97 -10.65 5.78
CA LEU A 373 0.92 -9.74 5.37
C LEU A 373 0.46 -8.86 6.54
N ILE A 374 0.16 -7.60 6.22
CA ILE A 374 -0.35 -6.62 7.17
C ILE A 374 -1.86 -6.39 6.95
N GLU A 375 -2.52 -5.77 7.93
CA GLU A 375 -3.90 -5.26 7.79
C GLU A 375 -4.99 -6.32 7.55
N LEU A 376 -4.71 -7.59 7.94
CA LEU A 376 -5.65 -8.71 7.86
C LEU A 376 -6.63 -8.81 9.06
N GLY A 377 -6.47 -7.96 10.07
CA GLY A 377 -7.36 -7.96 11.24
C GLY A 377 -7.39 -9.30 11.99
N ARG A 378 -8.59 -9.79 12.32
CA ARG A 378 -8.81 -11.01 13.11
C ARG A 378 -8.43 -12.29 12.35
N GLU A 379 -8.54 -12.29 11.03
CA GLU A 379 -8.21 -13.46 10.19
C GLU A 379 -6.69 -13.63 9.95
N ALA A 380 -5.87 -12.70 10.45
CA ALA A 380 -4.43 -12.70 10.19
C ALA A 380 -3.77 -14.06 10.50
N LYS A 381 -4.06 -14.65 11.67
CA LYS A 381 -3.47 -15.95 12.05
C LYS A 381 -3.84 -17.07 11.08
N ARG A 382 -5.14 -17.18 10.78
CA ARG A 382 -5.69 -18.21 9.90
C ARG A 382 -5.14 -18.11 8.47
N ILE A 383 -5.09 -16.88 7.94
CA ILE A 383 -4.56 -16.62 6.60
C ILE A 383 -3.06 -16.96 6.53
N HIS A 384 -2.26 -16.56 7.52
CA HIS A 384 -0.83 -16.88 7.53
C HIS A 384 -0.55 -18.38 7.67
N LEU A 385 -1.33 -19.11 8.48
CA LEU A 385 -1.28 -20.58 8.53
C LEU A 385 -1.54 -21.18 7.14
N LYS A 386 -2.58 -20.70 6.44
CA LYS A 386 -2.92 -21.17 5.09
C LYS A 386 -1.83 -20.84 4.06
N ILE A 387 -1.23 -19.65 4.14
CA ILE A 387 -0.08 -19.26 3.29
C ILE A 387 1.09 -20.22 3.53
N GLY A 388 1.40 -20.53 4.79
CA GLY A 388 2.42 -21.51 5.14
C GLY A 388 2.21 -22.86 4.45
N GLY A 389 0.98 -23.40 4.54
CA GLY A 389 0.65 -24.67 3.86
C GLY A 389 0.80 -24.60 2.34
N TRP A 390 0.42 -23.49 1.71
CA TRP A 390 0.61 -23.29 0.27
C TRP A 390 2.08 -23.16 -0.12
N ILE A 391 2.90 -22.53 0.72
CA ILE A 391 4.36 -22.46 0.52
C ILE A 391 4.94 -23.88 0.52
N ALA A 392 4.57 -24.72 1.49
CA ALA A 392 5.09 -26.09 1.55
C ALA A 392 4.75 -26.94 0.31
N VAL A 393 3.58 -26.70 -0.30
CA VAL A 393 3.16 -27.41 -1.51
C VAL A 393 3.90 -26.92 -2.76
N ASN A 394 4.24 -25.63 -2.83
CA ASN A 394 4.71 -25.00 -4.08
C ASN A 394 6.17 -24.55 -4.06
N CYS A 395 6.84 -24.57 -2.91
CA CYS A 395 8.18 -24.02 -2.72
C CYS A 395 9.12 -25.01 -2.02
N ASP A 396 10.41 -24.90 -2.33
CA ASP A 396 11.49 -25.65 -1.71
C ASP A 396 12.19 -24.86 -0.58
N LEU A 397 12.08 -23.53 -0.62
CA LEU A 397 12.60 -22.60 0.40
C LEU A 397 11.71 -21.37 0.51
N ALA A 398 11.46 -20.93 1.75
CA ALA A 398 10.80 -19.67 2.04
C ALA A 398 11.65 -18.79 2.96
N ILE A 399 11.85 -17.54 2.55
CA ILE A 399 12.51 -16.50 3.34
C ILE A 399 11.46 -15.45 3.72
N ILE A 400 11.05 -15.49 4.98
CA ILE A 400 10.11 -14.54 5.55
C ILE A 400 10.87 -13.34 6.09
N THR A 401 10.45 -12.12 5.73
CA THR A 401 11.22 -10.90 6.03
C THR A 401 10.73 -10.11 7.23
N THR A 402 9.62 -10.52 7.85
CA THR A 402 9.05 -9.88 9.05
C THR A 402 8.54 -10.91 10.05
N GLY A 403 8.76 -10.66 11.34
CA GLY A 403 8.47 -11.65 12.40
C GLY A 403 7.04 -11.67 12.95
N ASP A 404 6.19 -10.69 12.62
CA ASP A 404 4.91 -10.47 13.33
C ASP A 404 3.90 -11.64 13.21
N TYR A 405 3.95 -12.45 12.15
CA TYR A 405 3.16 -13.69 11.97
C TYR A 405 4.00 -14.86 11.44
N PHE A 406 5.32 -14.81 11.65
CA PHE A 406 6.24 -15.83 11.15
C PHE A 406 5.94 -17.20 11.77
N LYS A 407 5.53 -17.25 13.03
CA LYS A 407 5.19 -18.49 13.72
C LYS A 407 4.03 -19.22 13.04
N GLU A 408 3.02 -18.47 12.61
CA GLU A 408 1.85 -19.00 11.90
C GLU A 408 2.22 -19.51 10.51
N ILE A 409 2.99 -18.74 9.71
CA ILE A 409 3.45 -19.22 8.40
C ILE A 409 4.31 -20.48 8.58
N ARG A 410 5.27 -20.45 9.51
CA ARG A 410 6.14 -21.59 9.79
C ARG A 410 5.37 -22.82 10.25
N GLY A 411 4.41 -22.65 11.15
CA GLY A 411 3.54 -23.73 11.60
C GLY A 411 2.74 -24.35 10.47
N GLY A 412 2.15 -23.53 9.60
CA GLY A 412 1.39 -24.01 8.44
C GLY A 412 2.26 -24.76 7.42
N ALA A 413 3.48 -24.29 7.17
CA ALA A 413 4.39 -24.93 6.24
C ALA A 413 4.93 -26.26 6.78
N MET A 414 5.32 -26.29 8.06
CA MET A 414 5.81 -27.49 8.71
C MET A 414 4.74 -28.57 8.84
N ALA A 415 3.48 -28.16 9.10
CA ALA A 415 2.35 -29.09 9.13
C ALA A 415 2.11 -29.79 7.77
N MET A 416 2.54 -29.17 6.68
CA MET A 416 2.45 -29.70 5.31
C MET A 416 3.78 -30.32 4.81
N GLY A 417 4.75 -30.52 5.70
CA GLY A 417 5.97 -31.29 5.42
C GLY A 417 7.23 -30.48 5.09
N LEU A 418 7.17 -29.15 5.08
CA LEU A 418 8.36 -28.32 4.86
C LEU A 418 9.26 -28.31 6.09
N LYS A 419 10.56 -28.60 5.93
CA LYS A 419 11.48 -28.67 7.08
C LYS A 419 11.73 -27.29 7.69
N ALA A 420 12.09 -27.29 8.97
CA ALA A 420 12.40 -26.08 9.72
C ALA A 420 13.51 -25.24 9.07
N GLU A 421 14.51 -25.87 8.44
CA GLU A 421 15.61 -25.18 7.76
C GLU A 421 15.20 -24.58 6.42
N GLN A 422 14.03 -24.97 5.88
CA GLN A 422 13.50 -24.50 4.60
C GLN A 422 12.48 -23.36 4.75
N ILE A 423 12.24 -22.90 5.99
CA ILE A 423 11.41 -21.72 6.26
C ILE A 423 12.09 -20.80 7.28
N LEU A 424 12.72 -19.76 6.74
CA LEU A 424 13.66 -18.90 7.47
C LEU A 424 13.05 -17.52 7.72
N LEU A 425 13.38 -16.93 8.87
CA LEU A 425 13.16 -15.51 9.14
C LEU A 425 14.47 -14.76 8.89
N ARG A 426 14.51 -13.83 7.94
CA ARG A 426 15.66 -12.96 7.64
C ARG A 426 15.18 -11.53 7.44
N GLU A 427 15.51 -10.64 8.38
CA GLU A 427 15.06 -9.24 8.31
C GLU A 427 16.04 -8.33 7.58
N LYS A 428 17.31 -8.74 7.44
CA LYS A 428 18.34 -7.94 6.76
C LYS A 428 18.55 -8.39 5.32
N LEU A 429 18.70 -7.40 4.43
CA LEU A 429 18.93 -7.60 2.99
C LEU A 429 20.08 -8.60 2.70
N ALA A 430 21.24 -8.41 3.34
CA ALA A 430 22.41 -9.26 3.12
C ALA A 430 22.14 -10.73 3.47
N GLU A 431 21.39 -10.98 4.53
CA GLU A 431 21.05 -12.35 4.95
C GLU A 431 20.02 -12.98 4.01
N MET A 432 19.06 -12.20 3.50
CA MET A 432 18.08 -12.67 2.50
C MET A 432 18.80 -13.13 1.22
N VAL A 433 19.73 -12.31 0.71
CA VAL A 433 20.50 -12.62 -0.49
C VAL A 433 21.36 -13.85 -0.26
N ALA A 434 22.13 -13.90 0.83
CA ALA A 434 23.02 -15.02 1.13
C ALA A 434 22.30 -16.36 1.23
N GLU A 435 21.14 -16.42 1.90
CA GLU A 435 20.37 -17.68 2.01
C GLU A 435 19.75 -18.09 0.67
N ALA A 436 19.23 -17.12 -0.08
CA ALA A 436 18.62 -17.39 -1.37
C ALA A 436 19.65 -17.91 -2.39
N THR A 437 20.83 -17.28 -2.46
CA THR A 437 21.90 -17.65 -3.41
C THR A 437 22.61 -18.93 -3.01
N LYS A 438 22.75 -19.20 -1.70
CA LYS A 438 23.25 -20.49 -1.20
C LYS A 438 22.35 -21.66 -1.63
N PHE A 439 21.04 -21.43 -1.72
CA PHE A 439 20.09 -22.47 -2.10
C PHE A 439 19.92 -22.58 -3.62
N ALA A 440 19.80 -21.46 -4.33
CA ALA A 440 19.52 -21.39 -5.76
C ALA A 440 20.65 -22.00 -6.61
N ARG A 441 20.27 -22.64 -7.71
CA ARG A 441 21.16 -23.14 -8.79
C ARG A 441 20.59 -22.69 -10.12
N GLU A 442 21.37 -22.88 -11.18
CA GLU A 442 20.92 -22.61 -12.55
C GLU A 442 19.56 -23.25 -12.85
N GLY A 443 18.65 -22.48 -13.46
CA GLY A 443 17.30 -22.92 -13.81
C GLY A 443 16.25 -22.83 -12.69
N ASP A 444 16.64 -22.55 -11.44
CA ASP A 444 15.71 -22.31 -10.33
C ASP A 444 15.00 -20.96 -10.46
N LEU A 445 13.95 -20.74 -9.68
CA LEU A 445 13.17 -19.51 -9.65
C LEU A 445 13.04 -18.93 -8.25
N ILE A 446 13.36 -17.64 -8.11
CA ILE A 446 13.14 -16.83 -6.91
C ILE A 446 11.98 -15.86 -7.16
N LEU A 447 10.89 -16.00 -6.40
CA LEU A 447 9.78 -15.05 -6.38
C LEU A 447 9.96 -14.04 -5.24
N LEU A 448 10.00 -12.76 -5.61
CA LEU A 448 10.00 -11.63 -4.69
C LEU A 448 8.56 -11.11 -4.52
N GLU A 449 7.92 -11.49 -3.41
CA GLU A 449 6.51 -11.20 -3.17
C GLU A 449 6.33 -10.08 -2.15
N GLY A 450 5.62 -9.02 -2.54
CA GLY A 450 5.22 -7.96 -1.63
C GLY A 450 6.29 -6.91 -1.33
N ARG A 451 6.08 -6.12 -0.26
CA ARG A 451 6.96 -4.98 0.06
C ARG A 451 8.29 -5.44 0.64
N LEU A 452 9.31 -5.48 -0.22
CA LEU A 452 10.67 -5.93 0.10
C LEU A 452 11.69 -4.77 0.10
N PRO A 453 12.87 -4.94 0.71
CA PRO A 453 13.92 -3.92 0.70
C PRO A 453 14.35 -3.53 -0.72
N LYS A 454 14.61 -2.23 -0.93
CA LYS A 454 15.20 -1.75 -2.19
C LYS A 454 16.55 -2.40 -2.45
N GLY A 455 16.83 -2.74 -3.70
CA GLY A 455 18.08 -3.35 -4.14
C GLY A 455 18.16 -4.88 -3.91
N LEU A 456 17.14 -5.53 -3.34
CA LEU A 456 17.12 -6.99 -3.17
C LEU A 456 17.21 -7.71 -4.52
N LYS A 457 16.37 -7.31 -5.47
CA LYS A 457 16.39 -7.86 -6.82
C LYS A 457 17.74 -7.66 -7.49
N ASP A 458 18.25 -6.44 -7.49
CA ASP A 458 19.54 -6.13 -8.13
C ASP A 458 20.69 -6.94 -7.51
N SER A 459 20.65 -7.14 -6.19
CA SER A 459 21.64 -7.96 -5.49
C SER A 459 21.56 -9.44 -5.89
N LEU A 460 20.34 -9.99 -6.06
CA LEU A 460 20.13 -11.37 -6.51
C LEU A 460 20.48 -11.56 -7.99
N LEU A 461 20.25 -10.56 -8.84
CA LEU A 461 20.60 -10.66 -10.26
C LEU A 461 22.12 -10.62 -10.46
N ASN A 462 22.83 -9.89 -9.60
CA ASN A 462 24.29 -9.73 -9.67
C ASN A 462 25.10 -10.81 -8.94
N SER A 463 24.44 -11.65 -8.14
CA SER A 463 25.07 -12.69 -7.32
C SER A 463 25.45 -13.95 -8.07
#